data_AF-A0A950QTL6-F1
#
_entry.id   AF-A0A950QTL6-F1
#
_cell.length_a   1.000
_cell.length_b   1.000
_cell.length_c   1.000
_cell.angle_alpha   90.00
_cell.angle_beta   90.00
_cell.angle_gamma   90.00
#
_symmetry.space_group_name_H-M   'P 1'
#
loop_
_entity.id
_entity.type
_entity.pdbx_description
1 polymer ?
#
loop_
_entity_poly.entity_id
_entity_poly.type
_entity_poly.pdbx_seq_one_letter_code
_entity_poly.pdbx_strand_id
1 'polypeptide(L)' 'MAFFLGIDAGGTKTECLIGDEERVLASSLAGTVKIKKIGHDAAGQALELAIKAACSHAKVAPAQLSRTCIGLAG' A
#
# COMPACT_ATOMS: atom_id res chain seq x y z
N MET A 1 3.66 -20.15 2.97
CA MET A 1 3.69 -18.77 3.46
C MET A 1 2.97 -17.91 2.47
N ALA A 2 1.86 -17.30 2.89
CA ALA A 2 1.15 -16.29 2.12
C ALA A 2 1.64 -14.90 2.56
N PHE A 3 1.75 -13.98 1.61
CA PHE A 3 2.00 -12.57 1.92
C PHE A 3 0.74 -11.75 1.70
N PHE A 4 0.51 -10.78 2.57
CA PHE A 4 -0.67 -9.93 2.56
C PHE A 4 -0.27 -8.47 2.45
N LEU A 5 -1.00 -7.71 1.64
CA LEU A 5 -0.87 -6.26 1.54
C LEU A 5 -2.05 -5.59 2.24
N GLY A 6 -1.76 -4.74 3.22
CA GLY A 6 -2.72 -3.82 3.82
C GLY A 6 -2.50 -2.40 3.30
N ILE A 7 -3.57 -1.70 2.94
CA ILE A 7 -3.52 -0.30 2.48
C ILE A 7 -4.52 0.52 3.29
N ASP A 8 -4.05 1.58 3.95
CA ASP A 8 -4.88 2.61 4.58
C ASP A 8 -4.73 3.93 3.81
N ALA A 9 -5.84 4.44 3.28
CA ALA A 9 -5.85 5.51 2.29
C ALA A 9 -7.10 6.41 2.36
N GLY A 10 -7.06 7.53 1.62
CA GLY A 10 -8.20 8.45 1.48
C GLY A 10 -8.15 9.68 2.40
N GLY A 11 -7.14 9.77 3.27
CA GLY A 11 -6.85 10.96 4.07
C GLY A 11 -5.79 11.86 3.43
N THR A 12 -4.85 12.32 4.27
CA THR A 12 -3.69 13.12 3.88
C THR A 12 -2.48 12.27 3.51
N LYS A 13 -2.42 11.03 4.02
CA LYS A 13 -1.38 10.04 3.76
C LYS A 13 -1.97 8.73 3.26
N THR A 14 -1.11 7.91 2.70
CA THR A 14 -1.39 6.51 2.35
C THR A 14 -0.35 5.64 3.04
N GLU A 15 -0.79 4.62 3.75
CA GLU A 15 0.07 3.69 4.46
C GLU A 15 -0.10 2.29 3.88
N CYS A 16 1.02 1.64 3.54
CA CYS A 16 1.02 0.27 3.03
C CYS A 16 1.83 -0.62 3.96
N LEU A 17 1.28 -1.80 4.27
CA LEU A 17 1.88 -2.81 5.14
C LEU A 17 2.02 -4.12 4.37
N ILE A 18 3.16 -4.78 4.50
CA ILE A 18 3.35 -6.18 4.11
C ILE A 18 3.42 -7.02 5.36
N GLY A 19 2.65 -8.09 5.42
CA GLY A 19 2.68 -9.06 6.50
C GLY A 19 2.56 -10.50 5.99
N ASP A 20 2.83 -11.44 6.89
CA ASP A 20 2.54 -12.86 6.73
C ASP A 20 1.47 -13.28 7.74
N GLU A 21 1.30 -14.58 7.96
CA GLU A 21 0.32 -15.13 8.89
C GLU A 21 0.61 -14.79 10.37
N GLU A 22 1.83 -14.36 10.70
CA GLU A 22 2.30 -14.20 12.09
C GLU A 22 2.57 -12.74 12.44
N ARG A 23 3.02 -11.91 11.48
CA ARG A 23 3.51 -10.57 11.77
C ARG A 23 3.51 -9.62 10.58
N VAL A 24 3.72 -8.34 10.87
CA VAL A 24 4.07 -7.32 9.88
C VAL A 24 5.56 -7.41 9.57
N LEU A 25 5.90 -7.48 8.28
CA LEU A 25 7.26 -7.57 7.75
C LEU A 25 7.82 -6.19 7.38
N ALA A 26 6.98 -5.31 6.83
CA ALA A 26 7.38 -3.95 6.51
C ALA A 26 6.19 -3.00 6.42
N SER A 27 6.50 -1.70 6.53
CA SER A 27 5.58 -0.61 6.26
C SER A 27 6.19 0.41 5.28
N SER A 28 5.33 1.22 4.67
CA SER A 28 5.72 2.40 3.92
C SER A 28 4.64 3.48 4.01
N LEU A 29 5.06 4.73 3.86
CA LEU A 29 4.19 5.89 3.84
C LEU A 29 4.37 6.64 2.52
N ALA A 30 3.25 7.08 1.96
CA ALA A 30 3.21 7.96 0.81
C ALA A 30 2.23 9.12 1.04
N GLY A 31 2.22 10.06 0.10
CA GLY A 31 1.25 11.14 0.07
C GLY A 31 -0.19 10.65 -0.09
N THR A 32 -1.11 11.61 -0.09
CA THR A 32 -2.53 11.34 -0.33
C THR A 32 -2.76 10.67 -1.68
N VAL A 33 -3.70 9.72 -1.73
CA VAL A 33 -4.28 9.18 -2.98
C VAL A 33 -5.68 9.73 -3.24
N LYS A 34 -6.06 10.83 -2.56
CA LYS A 34 -7.38 11.46 -2.73
C LYS A 34 -7.47 12.08 -4.12
N ILE A 35 -8.12 11.38 -5.05
CA ILE A 35 -8.31 11.81 -6.44
C ILE A 35 -8.87 13.23 -6.53
N LYS A 36 -9.85 13.59 -5.68
CA LYS A 36 -10.41 14.95 -5.62
C LYS A 36 -9.38 16.05 -5.31
N LYS A 37 -8.22 15.70 -4.72
CA LYS A 37 -7.17 16.64 -4.35
C LYS A 37 -6.01 16.68 -5.36
N ILE A 38 -5.65 15.55 -5.97
CA ILE A 38 -4.43 15.45 -6.80
C ILE A 38 -4.67 14.92 -8.22
N GLY A 39 -5.89 14.54 -8.59
CA GLY A 39 -6.22 13.94 -9.88
C GLY A 39 -5.96 12.43 -9.94
N HIS A 40 -6.48 11.78 -10.99
CA HIS A 40 -6.40 10.32 -11.16
C HIS A 40 -4.97 9.83 -11.36
N ASP A 41 -4.21 10.45 -12.26
CA ASP A 41 -2.87 9.98 -12.63
C ASP A 41 -1.90 10.05 -11.44
N ALA A 42 -1.88 11.19 -10.74
CA ALA A 42 -1.04 11.36 -9.57
C ALA A 42 -1.44 10.43 -8.43
N ALA A 43 -2.75 10.19 -8.23
CA ALA A 43 -3.22 9.23 -7.23
C ALA A 43 -2.79 7.79 -7.56
N GLY A 44 -2.87 7.39 -8.83
CA GLY A 44 -2.38 6.09 -9.29
C GLY A 44 -0.88 5.91 -9.06
N GLN A 45 -0.08 6.90 -9.45
CA GLN A 45 1.38 6.89 -9.25
C GLN A 45 1.74 6.85 -7.76
N ALA A 46 1.07 7.65 -6.93
CA ALA A 46 1.31 7.66 -5.48
C ALA A 46 1.00 6.32 -4.83
N LEU A 47 -0.11 5.67 -5.24
CA LEU A 47 -0.48 4.34 -4.76
C LEU A 47 0.54 3.29 -5.19
N GLU A 48 0.96 3.30 -6.46
CA GLU A 48 1.93 2.35 -6.99
C GLU A 48 3.29 2.47 -6.27
N LEU A 49 3.75 3.70 -6.02
CA LEU A 49 4.98 3.96 -5.27
C LEU A 49 4.89 3.44 -3.83
N ALA A 50 3.77 3.66 -3.14
CA ALA A 50 3.55 3.16 -1.78
C ALA A 50 3.62 1.62 -1.74
N ILE A 51 2.93 0.94 -2.64
CA ILE A 51 2.92 -0.53 -2.71
C ILE A 51 4.34 -1.05 -3.01
N LYS A 52 5.03 -0.48 -4.00
CA LYS A 52 6.39 -0.88 -4.36
C LYS A 52 7.38 -0.67 -3.22
N ALA A 53 7.28 0.44 -2.48
CA ALA A 53 8.13 0.72 -1.33
C ALA A 53 7.92 -0.33 -0.22
N ALA A 54 6.68 -0.64 0.14
CA ALA A 54 6.39 -1.66 1.16
C ALA A 54 6.92 -3.04 0.75
N CYS A 55 6.68 -3.46 -0.50
CA CYS A 55 7.20 -4.70 -1.06
C CYS A 55 8.73 -4.75 -1.03
N SER A 56 9.40 -3.66 -1.44
CA SER A 56 10.86 -3.56 -1.42
C SER A 56 11.44 -3.67 -0.01
N HIS A 57 10.82 -3.00 0.98
CA HIS A 57 11.24 -3.07 2.37
C HIS A 57 11.07 -4.48 2.96
N ALA A 58 9.99 -5.18 2.59
CA ALA A 58 9.72 -6.55 3.01
C ALA A 58 10.55 -7.60 2.25
N LYS A 59 11.23 -7.21 1.16
CA LYS A 59 11.88 -8.11 0.19
C LYS A 59 10.91 -9.14 -0.39
N VAL A 60 9.68 -8.72 -0.65
CA VAL A 60 8.60 -9.53 -1.23
C VAL A 60 8.28 -8.97 -2.61
N ALA A 61 8.30 -9.81 -3.65
CA ALA A 61 7.86 -9.39 -4.97
C ALA A 61 6.32 -9.22 -4.97
N PRO A 62 5.76 -8.21 -5.67
CA PRO A 62 4.31 -8.01 -5.74
C PRO A 62 3.53 -9.26 -6.19
N ALA A 63 4.12 -10.08 -7.08
CA ALA A 63 3.53 -11.33 -7.54
C ALA A 63 3.38 -12.43 -6.46
N GLN A 64 4.03 -12.27 -5.30
CA GLN A 64 3.93 -13.19 -4.17
C GLN A 64 2.80 -12.81 -3.20
N LEU A 65 2.18 -11.64 -3.37
CA LEU A 65 1.05 -11.22 -2.56
C LEU A 65 -0.17 -12.08 -2.87
N SER A 66 -0.68 -12.75 -1.84
CA SER A 66 -1.82 -13.65 -1.94
C SER A 66 -3.16 -12.92 -1.83
N ARG A 67 -3.22 -11.85 -1.03
CA ARG A 67 -4.41 -11.00 -0.86
C ARG A 67 -4.03 -9.56 -0.56
N THR A 68 -4.94 -8.65 -0.87
CA THR A 68 -4.87 -7.23 -0.51
C THR A 68 -6.13 -6.83 0.25
N CYS A 69 -5.98 -6.06 1.32
CA CYS A 69 -7.07 -5.38 2.02
C CYS A 69 -6.86 -3.87 1.90
N ILE A 70 -7.91 -3.14 1.57
CA ILE A 70 -7.86 -1.69 1.40
C ILE A 70 -8.93 -1.00 2.24
N GLY A 71 -8.50 -0.17 3.18
CA GLY A 71 -9.31 0.81 3.88
C GLY A 71 -9.24 2.13 3.14
N LEU A 72 -10.37 2.59 2.60
CA LEU A 72 -10.48 3.91 1.98
C LEU A 72 -11.48 4.77 2.75
N ALA A 73 -11.10 6.02 3.04
CA ALA A 73 -12.06 7.04 3.42
C ALA A 73 -12.98 7.38 2.22
N GLY A 74 -14.30 7.41 2.46
CA GLY A 74 -15.34 7.72 1.45
C GLY A 74 -15.34 9.15 0.94
#